data_AF-C9MYQ8-F1
#
_entry.id   AF-C9MYQ8-F1
#
_cell.length_a   1.000
_cell.length_b   1.000
_cell.length_c   1.000
_cell.angle_alpha   90.00
_cell.angle_beta   90.00
_cell.angle_gamma   90.00
#
_symmetry.space_group_name_H-M   'P 1'
#
loop_
_entity.id
_entity.type
_entity.pdbx_description
1 polymer ?
#
loop_
_entity_poly.entity_id
_entity_poly.type
_entity_poly.pdbx_seq_one_letter_code
_entity_poly.pdbx_strand_id
1 'polypeptide(L)'
;MHQIKYGMKKITVFDFYNNEEVTINLDPLLSPNDNLNFYYNKYNKGKRTISALDSRFLDIQNEIRYFEEIKMFIEKENDFIGIEEIENELNLSNSGNKIKNKIKLNKSKKRELLSFDYKGFQIFVGRNNKENEEISFSKGQPNDIWMHAKDIPGSHVLILRNNQKVPDDVLLHAATLACDYSKAKKGDKVTVDYCERKFVKK
;
A
#
# COMPACT_ATOMS: atom_id res chain seq x y z
N MET A 1 -37.84 -6.53 30.88
CA MET A 1 -37.60 -7.85 31.51
C MET A 1 -38.90 -8.55 31.92
N HIS A 2 -39.80 -7.92 32.67
CA HIS A 2 -41.08 -8.53 33.11
C HIS A 2 -42.07 -8.91 31.98
N GLN A 3 -41.88 -8.37 30.77
CA GLN A 3 -42.75 -8.62 29.61
C GLN A 3 -42.32 -9.82 28.75
N ILE A 4 -41.08 -10.33 28.92
CA ILE A 4 -40.58 -11.49 28.16
C ILE A 4 -40.78 -12.74 29.01
N LYS A 5 -41.57 -13.69 28.51
CA LYS A 5 -41.83 -14.98 29.16
C LYS A 5 -41.17 -16.12 28.39
N TYR A 6 -40.91 -17.22 29.09
CA TYR A 6 -40.41 -18.45 28.48
C TYR A 6 -41.39 -18.97 27.42
N GLY A 7 -40.87 -19.52 26.30
CA GLY A 7 -41.68 -20.04 25.20
C GLY A 7 -42.21 -19.01 24.20
N MET A 8 -41.92 -17.72 24.37
CA MET A 8 -42.31 -16.68 23.40
C MET A 8 -41.46 -16.76 22.13
N LYS A 9 -42.10 -16.66 20.95
CA LYS A 9 -41.43 -16.64 19.62
C LYS A 9 -41.06 -15.24 19.14
N LYS A 10 -41.77 -14.21 19.61
CA LYS A 10 -41.59 -12.81 19.24
C LYS A 10 -42.10 -11.91 20.34
N ILE A 11 -41.54 -10.71 20.44
CA ILE A 11 -42.05 -9.63 21.29
C ILE A 11 -42.04 -8.32 20.51
N THR A 12 -43.11 -7.56 20.61
CA THR A 12 -43.18 -6.20 20.08
C THR A 12 -42.89 -5.25 21.22
N VAL A 13 -41.87 -4.41 21.04
CA VAL A 13 -41.43 -3.41 22.02
C VAL A 13 -41.31 -2.06 21.33
N PHE A 14 -41.57 -0.99 22.07
CA PHE A 14 -41.42 0.36 21.56
C PHE A 14 -39.94 0.78 21.58
N ASP A 15 -39.42 1.22 20.43
CA ASP A 15 -38.09 1.80 20.31
C ASP A 15 -38.16 3.31 20.57
N PHE A 16 -37.66 3.71 21.74
CA PHE A 16 -37.64 5.12 22.18
C PHE A 16 -36.69 6.01 21.36
N TYR A 17 -35.78 5.44 20.58
CA TYR A 17 -34.83 6.24 19.78
C TYR A 17 -35.41 6.61 18.42
N ASN A 18 -36.18 5.72 17.80
CA ASN A 18 -36.76 5.91 16.47
C ASN A 18 -38.27 6.18 16.50
N ASN A 19 -38.89 6.17 17.69
CA ASN A 19 -40.34 6.35 17.88
C ASN A 19 -41.21 5.34 17.13
N GLU A 20 -40.77 4.09 17.01
CA GLU A 20 -41.46 3.03 16.27
C GLU A 20 -41.62 1.75 17.10
N GLU A 21 -42.63 0.94 16.77
CA GLU A 21 -42.78 -0.41 17.35
C GLU A 21 -41.92 -1.42 16.60
N VAL A 22 -40.97 -2.03 17.30
CA VAL A 22 -40.05 -3.03 16.74
C VAL A 22 -40.42 -4.40 17.25
N THR A 23 -40.56 -5.36 16.32
CA THR A 23 -40.78 -6.76 16.66
C THR A 23 -39.46 -7.52 16.66
N ILE A 24 -39.09 -8.07 17.82
CA ILE A 24 -37.87 -8.85 18.02
C ILE A 24 -38.24 -10.34 18.09
N ASN A 25 -37.58 -11.16 17.28
CA ASN A 25 -37.75 -12.60 17.33
C ASN A 25 -37.03 -13.20 18.54
N LEU A 26 -37.64 -14.17 19.20
CA LEU A 26 -37.07 -14.85 20.36
C LEU A 26 -37.01 -16.35 20.08
N ASP A 27 -36.00 -17.01 20.62
CA ASP A 27 -35.96 -18.47 20.64
C ASP A 27 -36.80 -18.98 21.82
N PRO A 28 -37.91 -19.71 21.57
CA PRO A 28 -38.78 -20.23 22.62
C PRO A 28 -38.08 -21.20 23.58
N LEU A 29 -37.00 -21.84 23.14
CA LEU A 29 -36.26 -22.82 23.93
C LEU A 29 -35.34 -22.15 24.96
N LEU A 30 -34.99 -20.89 24.76
CA LEU A 30 -34.08 -20.12 25.60
C LEU A 30 -34.84 -19.34 26.69
N SER A 31 -34.20 -19.13 27.84
CA SER A 31 -34.75 -18.24 28.86
C SER A 31 -34.82 -16.79 28.36
N PRO A 32 -35.65 -15.92 28.98
CA PRO A 32 -35.66 -14.49 28.67
C PRO A 32 -34.26 -13.83 28.76
N ASN A 33 -33.45 -14.24 29.76
CA ASN A 33 -32.08 -13.76 29.92
C ASN A 33 -31.15 -14.32 28.85
N ASP A 34 -31.31 -15.58 28.45
CA ASP A 34 -30.48 -16.18 27.41
C ASP A 34 -30.76 -15.59 26.04
N ASN A 35 -32.04 -15.30 25.72
CA ASN A 35 -32.42 -14.55 24.53
C ASN A 35 -31.79 -13.15 24.51
N LEU A 36 -31.81 -12.46 25.65
CA LEU A 36 -31.18 -11.14 25.78
C LEU A 36 -29.65 -11.22 25.59
N ASN A 37 -29.01 -12.18 26.27
CA ASN A 37 -27.57 -12.44 26.14
C ASN A 37 -27.20 -12.83 24.71
N PHE A 38 -28.04 -13.59 24.00
CA PHE A 38 -27.83 -13.90 22.59
C PHE A 38 -27.74 -12.63 21.74
N TYR A 39 -28.69 -11.70 21.89
CA TYR A 39 -28.66 -10.43 21.16
C TYR A 39 -27.48 -9.55 21.57
N TYR A 40 -27.14 -9.46 22.85
CA TYR A 40 -25.94 -8.75 23.30
C TYR A 40 -24.66 -9.36 22.74
N ASN A 41 -24.54 -10.69 22.74
CA ASN A 41 -23.40 -11.40 22.17
C ASN A 41 -23.32 -11.20 20.65
N LYS A 42 -24.46 -11.21 19.95
CA LYS A 42 -24.54 -10.89 18.52
C LYS A 42 -24.07 -9.47 18.23
N TYR A 43 -24.54 -8.49 19.02
CA TYR A 43 -24.09 -7.10 18.93
C TYR A 43 -22.58 -6.97 19.20
N ASN A 44 -22.09 -7.51 20.31
CA ASN A 44 -20.67 -7.45 20.69
C ASN A 44 -19.77 -8.17 19.68
N LYS A 45 -20.25 -9.27 19.08
CA LYS A 45 -19.57 -9.94 17.98
C LYS A 45 -19.55 -9.04 16.74
N GLY A 46 -20.69 -8.48 16.33
CA GLY A 46 -20.77 -7.56 15.20
C GLY A 46 -19.87 -6.34 15.35
N LYS A 47 -19.87 -5.70 16.52
CA LYS A 47 -19.01 -4.55 16.84
C LYS A 47 -17.51 -4.90 16.71
N ARG A 48 -17.09 -6.04 17.27
CA ARG A 48 -15.70 -6.53 17.13
C ARG A 48 -15.37 -6.88 15.67
N THR A 49 -16.31 -7.48 14.95
CA THR A 49 -16.14 -7.83 13.54
C THR A 49 -15.97 -6.59 12.67
N ILE A 50 -16.76 -5.53 12.86
CA ILE A 50 -16.59 -4.27 12.12
C ILE A 50 -15.20 -3.70 12.32
N SER A 51 -14.75 -3.58 13.58
CA SER A 51 -13.41 -3.06 13.88
C SER A 51 -12.29 -3.91 13.25
N ALA A 52 -12.44 -5.24 13.23
CA ALA A 52 -11.48 -6.12 12.58
C ALA A 52 -11.53 -6.03 11.04
N LEU A 53 -12.73 -5.86 10.46
CA LEU A 53 -12.93 -5.70 9.03
C LEU A 53 -12.36 -4.38 8.52
N ASP A 54 -12.49 -3.29 9.28
CA ASP A 54 -11.93 -1.98 8.90
C ASP A 54 -10.39 -2.06 8.79
N SER A 55 -9.74 -2.69 9.78
CA SER A 55 -8.29 -2.95 9.71
C SER A 55 -7.94 -3.84 8.51
N ARG A 56 -8.68 -4.94 8.31
CA ARG A 56 -8.40 -5.89 7.23
C ARG A 56 -8.62 -5.27 5.85
N PHE A 57 -9.61 -4.40 5.72
CA PHE A 57 -9.89 -3.67 4.48
C PHE A 57 -8.72 -2.76 4.12
N LEU A 58 -8.19 -2.02 5.09
CA LEU A 58 -7.01 -1.18 4.90
C LEU A 58 -5.78 -2.00 4.49
N ASP A 59 -5.55 -3.15 5.15
CA ASP A 59 -4.45 -4.05 4.81
C ASP A 59 -4.56 -4.54 3.36
N ILE A 60 -5.76 -4.99 2.94
CA ILE A 60 -6.01 -5.46 1.58
C ILE A 60 -5.82 -4.33 0.56
N GLN A 61 -6.26 -3.11 0.86
CA GLN A 61 -6.03 -1.96 -0.02
C GLN A 61 -4.54 -1.66 -0.19
N ASN A 62 -3.74 -1.76 0.87
CA ASN A 62 -2.29 -1.60 0.81
C ASN A 62 -1.62 -2.73 0.03
N GLU A 63 -2.06 -3.99 0.22
CA GLU A 63 -1.58 -5.13 -0.58
C GLU A 63 -1.87 -4.93 -2.07
N ILE A 64 -3.08 -4.50 -2.43
CA ILE A 64 -3.44 -4.18 -3.82
C ILE A 64 -2.50 -3.11 -4.38
N ARG A 65 -2.29 -2.00 -3.65
CA ARG A 65 -1.40 -0.92 -4.09
C ARG A 65 0.02 -1.43 -4.35
N TYR A 66 0.54 -2.25 -3.44
CA TYR A 66 1.85 -2.87 -3.59
C TYR A 66 1.94 -3.76 -4.84
N PHE A 67 0.95 -4.63 -5.09
CA PHE A 67 0.96 -5.48 -6.28
C PHE A 67 0.79 -4.69 -7.58
N GLU A 68 0.04 -3.59 -7.56
CA GLU A 68 -0.07 -2.69 -8.70
C GLU A 68 1.27 -1.98 -9.01
N GLU A 69 2.03 -1.61 -7.98
CA GLU A 69 3.36 -1.04 -8.11
C GLU A 69 4.34 -2.03 -8.73
N ILE A 70 4.37 -3.26 -8.21
CA ILE A 70 5.21 -4.33 -8.74
C ILE A 70 4.86 -4.65 -10.18
N LYS A 71 3.56 -4.74 -10.50
CA LYS A 71 3.11 -4.95 -11.87
C LYS A 71 3.64 -3.86 -12.80
N MET A 72 3.57 -2.60 -12.38
CA MET A 72 4.10 -1.48 -13.15
C MET A 72 5.62 -1.60 -13.38
N PHE A 73 6.39 -1.98 -12.35
CA PHE A 73 7.83 -2.21 -12.52
C PHE A 73 8.13 -3.33 -13.50
N ILE A 74 7.41 -4.45 -13.42
CA ILE A 74 7.56 -5.57 -14.37
C ILE A 74 7.25 -5.12 -15.80
N GLU A 75 6.18 -4.35 -16.00
CA GLU A 75 5.79 -3.86 -17.34
C GLU A 75 6.81 -2.88 -17.94
N LYS A 76 7.57 -2.15 -17.11
CA LYS A 76 8.58 -1.16 -17.55
C LYS A 76 10.01 -1.72 -17.59
N GLU A 77 10.26 -2.87 -16.96
CA GLU A 77 11.59 -3.45 -16.89
C GLU A 77 11.97 -4.11 -18.22
N ASN A 78 13.16 -3.77 -18.70
CA ASN A 78 13.70 -4.31 -19.96
C ASN A 78 14.98 -5.13 -19.73
N ASP A 79 15.49 -5.18 -18.49
CA ASP A 79 16.70 -5.90 -18.13
C ASP A 79 16.38 -7.17 -17.35
N PHE A 80 17.00 -8.28 -17.75
CA PHE A 80 16.86 -9.57 -17.09
C PHE A 80 17.27 -9.51 -15.61
N ILE A 81 18.30 -8.74 -15.28
CA ILE A 81 18.77 -8.60 -13.89
C ILE A 81 17.67 -7.92 -13.04
N GLY A 82 17.03 -6.88 -13.56
CA GLY A 82 15.94 -6.19 -12.85
C GLY A 82 14.73 -7.08 -12.60
N ILE A 83 14.36 -7.92 -13.57
CA ILE A 83 13.29 -8.91 -13.42
C ILE A 83 13.65 -9.95 -12.34
N GLU A 84 14.89 -10.44 -12.31
CA GLU A 84 15.35 -11.35 -11.25
C GLU A 84 15.32 -10.70 -9.86
N GLU A 85 15.61 -9.40 -9.76
CA GLU A 85 15.48 -8.68 -8.48
C GLU A 85 14.03 -8.63 -7.99
N ILE A 86 13.07 -8.32 -8.88
CA ILE A 86 11.64 -8.30 -8.55
C ILE A 86 11.13 -9.72 -8.19
N GLU A 87 11.57 -10.75 -8.92
CA GLU A 87 11.23 -12.15 -8.62
C GLU A 87 11.68 -12.55 -7.20
N ASN A 88 12.89 -12.16 -6.82
CA ASN A 88 13.44 -12.43 -5.50
C ASN A 88 12.71 -11.65 -4.39
N GLU A 89 12.32 -10.40 -4.64
CA GLU A 89 11.53 -9.59 -3.71
C GLU A 89 10.18 -10.24 -3.39
N LEU A 90 9.50 -10.74 -4.43
CA LEU A 90 8.23 -11.46 -4.28
C LEU A 90 8.37 -12.84 -3.62
N ASN A 91 9.60 -13.28 -3.30
CA ASN A 91 9.91 -14.62 -2.79
C ASN A 91 9.34 -15.76 -3.65
N LEU A 92 9.07 -15.51 -4.94
CA LEU A 92 8.49 -16.51 -5.85
C LEU A 92 9.44 -17.68 -6.07
N SER A 93 10.75 -17.44 -5.98
CA SER A 93 11.80 -18.44 -6.06
C SER A 93 11.75 -19.52 -4.96
N ASN A 94 11.03 -19.28 -3.85
CA ASN A 94 10.84 -20.24 -2.76
C ASN A 94 9.50 -21.00 -2.82
N SER A 95 8.53 -20.57 -3.62
CA SER A 95 7.14 -21.07 -3.55
C SER A 95 6.77 -22.14 -4.59
N GLY A 96 7.66 -22.53 -5.50
CA GLY A 96 7.34 -23.60 -6.46
C GLY A 96 8.53 -24.03 -7.28
N ASN A 97 8.87 -25.32 -7.19
CA ASN A 97 9.76 -26.06 -8.09
C ASN A 97 11.12 -25.39 -8.38
N LYS A 98 12.12 -25.74 -7.57
CA LYS A 98 13.53 -25.67 -7.96
C LYS A 98 13.71 -26.40 -9.29
N ILE A 99 13.66 -25.66 -10.41
CA ILE A 99 14.33 -26.09 -11.63
C ILE A 99 15.81 -26.10 -11.27
N LYS A 100 16.33 -27.30 -10.98
CA LYS A 100 17.69 -27.58 -10.49
C LYS A 100 18.81 -27.16 -11.46
N ASN A 101 18.49 -26.43 -12.52
CA ASN A 101 19.42 -25.97 -13.54
C ASN A 101 19.38 -24.44 -13.71
N LYS A 102 19.32 -23.65 -12.62
CA LYS A 102 19.78 -22.25 -12.72
C LYS A 102 21.29 -22.32 -12.93
N ILE A 103 21.74 -22.13 -14.17
CA ILE A 103 23.14 -21.85 -14.49
C ILE A 103 23.57 -20.78 -13.49
N LYS A 104 24.54 -21.10 -12.63
CA LYS A 104 25.10 -20.11 -11.69
C LYS A 104 25.81 -19.07 -12.54
N LEU A 105 25.06 -18.07 -13.00
CA LEU A 105 25.63 -16.82 -13.48
C LEU A 105 26.48 -16.30 -12.33
N ASN A 106 27.77 -16.12 -12.60
CA ASN A 106 28.74 -15.55 -11.68
C ASN A 106 28.09 -14.37 -10.96
N LYS A 107 28.09 -14.43 -9.62
CA LYS A 107 27.69 -13.38 -8.66
C LYS A 107 27.31 -12.08 -9.40
N SER A 108 26.03 -11.92 -9.71
CA SER A 108 25.57 -10.86 -10.61
C SER A 108 26.13 -9.53 -10.11
N LYS A 109 26.88 -8.82 -10.97
CA LYS A 109 27.30 -7.46 -10.66
C LYS A 109 26.04 -6.69 -10.34
N LYS A 110 26.01 -6.03 -9.18
CA LYS A 110 24.91 -5.16 -8.79
C LYS A 110 24.66 -4.19 -9.95
N ARG A 111 23.44 -4.17 -10.47
CA ARG A 111 23.03 -3.25 -11.53
C ARG A 111 23.23 -1.83 -11.03
N GLU A 112 23.81 -0.97 -11.85
CA GLU A 112 23.92 0.45 -11.50
C GLU A 112 22.53 1.08 -11.53
N LEU A 113 22.24 1.93 -10.54
CA LEU A 113 20.97 2.67 -10.47
C LEU A 113 20.76 3.47 -11.75
N LEU A 114 19.52 3.50 -12.24
CA LEU A 114 19.17 4.34 -13.36
C LEU A 114 19.41 5.81 -12.96
N SER A 115 20.23 6.50 -13.73
CA SER A 115 20.58 7.89 -13.48
C SER A 115 20.53 8.71 -14.76
N PHE A 116 20.16 9.98 -14.60
CA PHE A 116 20.07 10.98 -15.65
C PHE A 116 20.87 12.21 -15.22
N ASP A 117 21.60 12.80 -16.16
CA ASP A 117 22.29 14.06 -15.96
C ASP A 117 21.50 15.18 -16.64
N TYR A 118 21.06 16.17 -15.86
CA TYR A 118 20.34 17.32 -16.38
C TYR A 118 20.90 18.61 -15.78
N LYS A 119 21.44 19.48 -16.66
CA LYS A 119 22.05 20.77 -16.28
C LYS A 119 23.11 20.65 -15.16
N GLY A 120 23.87 19.55 -15.15
CA GLY A 120 24.91 19.28 -14.15
C GLY A 120 24.40 18.71 -12.81
N PHE A 121 23.10 18.39 -12.72
CA PHE A 121 22.53 17.66 -11.60
C PHE A 121 22.30 16.20 -11.98
N GLN A 122 22.74 15.29 -11.11
CA GLN A 122 22.50 13.87 -11.26
C GLN A 122 21.18 13.50 -10.59
N ILE A 123 20.30 12.84 -11.34
CA ILE A 123 18.95 12.44 -10.92
C ILE A 123 18.87 10.92 -10.98
N PHE A 124 18.55 10.27 -9.87
CA PHE A 124 18.33 8.83 -9.81
C PHE A 124 16.84 8.50 -9.87
N VAL A 125 16.50 7.41 -10.55
CA VAL A 125 15.13 6.89 -10.66
C VAL A 125 15.15 5.40 -10.31
N GLY A 126 14.35 4.98 -9.34
CA GLY A 126 14.29 3.56 -8.97
C GLY A 126 13.42 2.75 -9.92
N ARG A 127 13.91 1.61 -10.41
CA ARG A 127 13.15 0.74 -11.33
C ARG A 127 12.40 -0.39 -10.63
N ASN A 128 12.65 -0.59 -9.35
CA ASN A 128 11.97 -1.56 -8.50
C ASN A 128 11.98 -1.08 -7.03
N ASN A 129 11.28 -1.78 -6.14
CA ASN A 129 11.20 -1.39 -4.73
C ASN A 129 12.55 -1.40 -4.02
N LYS A 130 13.44 -2.33 -4.39
CA LYS A 130 14.79 -2.42 -3.83
C LYS A 130 15.65 -1.20 -4.20
N GLU A 131 15.60 -0.76 -5.46
CA GLU A 131 16.25 0.46 -5.92
C GLU A 131 15.58 1.70 -5.28
N ASN A 132 14.25 1.72 -5.14
CA ASN A 132 13.54 2.78 -4.43
C ASN A 132 13.99 2.90 -2.97
N GLU A 133 14.15 1.78 -2.26
CA GLU A 133 14.64 1.74 -0.88
C GLU A 133 16.08 2.27 -0.81
N GLU A 134 16.95 1.83 -1.74
CA GLU A 134 18.32 2.34 -1.84
C GLU A 134 18.34 3.85 -2.09
N ILE A 135 17.55 4.35 -3.03
CA ILE A 135 17.47 5.78 -3.38
C ILE A 135 16.96 6.61 -2.21
N SER A 136 16.01 6.10 -1.44
CA SER A 136 15.37 6.87 -0.37
C SER A 136 16.21 6.92 0.90
N PHE A 137 16.80 5.79 1.27
CA PHE A 137 17.38 5.61 2.60
C PHE A 137 18.90 5.49 2.61
N SER A 138 19.52 5.03 1.52
CA SER A 138 20.96 4.75 1.46
C SER A 138 21.74 5.73 0.59
N LYS A 139 21.18 6.11 -0.56
CA LYS A 139 21.83 6.97 -1.56
C LYS A 139 21.63 8.44 -1.23
N GLY A 140 22.66 9.24 -1.52
CA GLY A 140 22.61 10.69 -1.42
C GLY A 140 22.75 11.25 -0.01
N GLN A 141 22.82 12.57 0.06
CA GLN A 141 22.95 13.36 1.26
C GLN A 141 21.59 13.67 1.89
N PRO A 142 21.52 14.04 3.18
CA PRO A 142 20.26 14.35 3.86
C PRO A 142 19.49 15.54 3.26
N ASN A 143 20.20 16.47 2.62
CA ASN A 143 19.63 17.68 2.02
C ASN A 143 19.20 17.52 0.56
N ASP A 144 19.50 16.37 -0.06
CA ASP A 144 19.09 16.05 -1.43
C ASP A 144 17.58 15.98 -1.57
N ILE A 145 17.07 16.20 -2.78
CA ILE A 145 15.62 16.30 -3.00
C ILE A 145 15.09 14.95 -3.46
N TRP A 146 14.18 14.40 -2.68
CA TRP A 146 13.43 13.20 -3.00
C TRP A 146 12.06 13.59 -3.57
N MET A 147 11.57 12.83 -4.55
CA MET A 147 10.28 13.08 -5.21
C MET A 147 9.54 11.76 -5.49
N HIS A 148 8.21 11.83 -5.49
CA HIS A 148 7.33 10.72 -5.84
C HIS A 148 5.97 11.22 -6.36
N ALA A 149 5.34 10.44 -7.25
CA ALA A 149 4.02 10.75 -7.78
C ALA A 149 2.95 10.59 -6.69
N LYS A 150 2.28 11.68 -6.33
CA LYS A 150 1.34 11.72 -5.22
C LYS A 150 0.15 10.78 -5.47
N ASP A 151 -0.18 9.99 -4.46
CA ASP A 151 -1.32 9.05 -4.43
C ASP A 151 -1.29 7.96 -5.53
N ILE A 152 -0.18 7.81 -6.25
CA ILE A 152 -0.05 6.89 -7.39
C ILE A 152 1.20 6.00 -7.18
N PRO A 153 1.09 4.68 -7.38
CA PRO A 153 2.26 3.80 -7.42
C PRO A 153 3.30 4.26 -8.45
N GLY A 154 4.57 4.32 -8.07
CA GLY A 154 5.59 4.91 -8.92
C GLY A 154 7.00 4.88 -8.34
N SER A 155 7.97 5.13 -9.22
CA SER A 155 9.38 5.21 -8.84
C SER A 155 9.68 6.35 -7.88
N HIS A 156 10.62 6.11 -6.97
CA HIS A 156 11.23 7.16 -6.17
C HIS A 156 12.33 7.84 -7.00
N VAL A 157 12.35 9.18 -6.96
CA VAL A 157 13.32 9.99 -7.71
C VAL A 157 14.16 10.82 -6.73
N LEU A 158 15.47 10.87 -6.94
CA LEU A 158 16.39 11.62 -6.08
C LEU A 158 17.30 12.52 -6.91
N ILE A 159 17.29 13.81 -6.61
CA ILE A 159 18.19 14.81 -7.19
C ILE A 159 19.35 15.03 -6.22
N LEU A 160 20.58 14.75 -6.68
CA LEU A 160 21.78 15.12 -5.93
C LEU A 160 22.04 16.62 -6.04
N ARG A 161 21.89 17.35 -4.94
CA ARG A 161 22.08 18.80 -4.91
C ARG A 161 23.53 19.20 -4.89
N ASN A 162 24.40 18.37 -4.32
CA ASN A 162 25.80 18.69 -4.07
C ASN A 162 25.98 20.09 -3.40
N ASN A 163 25.13 20.40 -2.40
CA ASN A 163 25.03 21.70 -1.71
C ASN A 163 24.68 22.91 -2.58
N GLN A 164 24.16 22.71 -3.79
CA GLN A 164 23.68 23.78 -4.65
C GLN A 164 22.16 23.98 -4.52
N LYS A 165 21.68 25.15 -4.92
CA LYS A 165 20.23 25.40 -5.08
C LYS A 165 19.78 24.75 -6.38
N VAL A 166 18.78 23.88 -6.31
CA VAL A 166 18.20 23.23 -7.49
C VAL A 166 17.32 24.25 -8.21
N PRO A 167 17.58 24.54 -9.50
CA PRO A 167 16.70 25.39 -10.30
C PRO A 167 15.32 24.75 -10.49
N ASP A 168 14.27 25.56 -10.61
CA ASP A 168 12.89 25.08 -10.79
C ASP A 168 12.73 24.18 -12.02
N ASP A 169 13.50 24.44 -13.07
CA ASP A 169 13.52 23.64 -14.28
C ASP A 169 14.09 22.22 -14.07
N VAL A 170 15.08 22.06 -13.17
CA VAL A 170 15.60 20.74 -12.79
C VAL A 170 14.57 19.99 -11.93
N LEU A 171 13.87 20.70 -11.03
CA LEU A 171 12.75 20.13 -10.27
C LEU A 171 11.64 19.64 -11.20
N LEU A 172 11.28 20.43 -12.21
CA LEU A 172 10.25 20.08 -13.17
C LEU A 172 10.67 18.87 -14.02
N HIS A 173 11.93 18.79 -14.43
CA HIS A 173 12.46 17.64 -15.16
C HIS A 173 12.40 16.36 -14.31
N ALA A 174 12.86 16.43 -13.05
CA ALA A 174 12.78 15.30 -12.13
C ALA A 174 11.32 14.89 -11.80
N ALA A 175 10.40 15.85 -11.68
CA ALA A 175 8.97 15.57 -11.52
C ALA A 175 8.38 14.87 -12.75
N THR A 176 8.84 15.25 -13.95
CA THR A 176 8.43 14.58 -15.20
C THR A 176 8.91 13.13 -15.21
N LEU A 177 10.14 12.86 -14.77
CA LEU A 177 10.64 11.50 -14.60
C LEU A 177 9.80 10.72 -13.57
N ALA A 178 9.46 11.31 -12.42
CA ALA A 178 8.59 10.66 -11.44
C ALA A 178 7.21 10.31 -12.04
N CYS A 179 6.66 11.18 -12.89
CA CYS A 179 5.42 10.94 -13.61
C CYS A 179 5.57 9.82 -14.65
N ASP A 180 6.59 9.86 -15.51
CA ASP A 180 6.86 8.88 -16.56
C ASP A 180 7.09 7.48 -15.99
N TYR A 181 7.73 7.40 -14.82
CA TYR A 181 7.99 6.17 -14.09
C TYR A 181 6.92 5.85 -13.03
N SER A 182 5.73 6.44 -13.13
CA SER A 182 4.54 6.10 -12.33
C SER A 182 3.46 5.36 -13.13
N LYS A 183 2.38 4.93 -12.46
CA LYS A 183 1.21 4.30 -13.09
C LYS A 183 0.33 5.31 -13.86
N ALA A 184 0.64 6.60 -13.81
CA ALA A 184 -0.13 7.62 -14.51
C ALA A 184 -0.16 7.40 -16.04
N LYS A 185 -1.27 7.75 -16.69
CA LYS A 185 -1.39 7.63 -18.15
C LYS A 185 -0.87 8.89 -18.82
N LYS A 186 -0.42 8.74 -20.08
CA LYS A 186 -0.05 9.88 -20.91
C LYS A 186 -1.24 10.84 -21.05
N GLY A 187 -1.04 12.08 -20.63
CA GLY A 187 -2.06 13.15 -20.66
C GLY A 187 -2.74 13.41 -19.32
N ASP A 188 -2.50 12.59 -18.30
CA ASP A 188 -3.01 12.85 -16.95
C ASP A 188 -2.26 14.02 -16.30
N LYS A 189 -2.98 14.85 -15.54
CA LYS A 189 -2.36 15.84 -14.65
C LYS A 189 -1.98 15.14 -13.35
N VAL A 190 -0.69 14.89 -13.19
CA VAL A 190 -0.13 14.23 -12.00
C VAL A 190 0.46 15.27 -11.07
N THR A 191 0.15 15.14 -9.78
CA THR A 191 0.82 15.93 -8.73
C THR A 191 2.02 15.14 -8.24
N VAL A 192 3.16 15.80 -8.07
CA VAL A 192 4.39 15.18 -7.57
C VAL A 192 4.75 15.84 -6.25
N ASP A 193 4.87 15.02 -5.20
CA ASP A 193 5.35 15.48 -3.90
C ASP A 193 6.88 15.45 -3.90
N TYR A 194 7.50 16.45 -3.26
CA TYR A 194 8.94 16.49 -3.07
C TYR A 194 9.32 17.02 -1.69
N CYS A 195 10.43 16.52 -1.15
CA CYS A 195 10.96 16.95 0.12
C CYS A 195 12.48 16.72 0.19
N GLU A 196 13.14 17.21 1.24
CA GLU A 196 14.52 16.79 1.51
C GLU A 196 14.53 15.35 2.01
N ARG A 197 15.48 14.54 1.53
CA ARG A 197 15.59 13.10 1.80
C ARG A 197 15.53 12.76 3.30
N LYS A 198 16.09 13.62 4.16
CA LYS A 198 16.05 13.45 5.63
C LYS A 198 14.65 13.39 6.24
N PHE A 199 13.62 13.85 5.53
CA PHE A 199 12.24 13.82 5.99
C PHE A 199 11.49 12.56 5.53
N VAL A 200 12.07 11.75 4.64
CA VAL A 200 11.48 10.49 4.18
C VAL A 200 11.64 9.44 5.27
N LYS A 201 10.53 8.78 5.60
CA LYS A 201 10.46 7.72 6.64
C LYS A 201 9.88 6.45 6.03
N LYS A 202 10.27 5.31 6.62
CA LYS A 202 9.76 3.98 6.30
C LYS A 202 8.44 3.72 7.02
#